data_AF-A0A1V5NNQ7-F1
#
_entry.id   AF-A0A1V5NNQ7-F1
#
_cell.length_a   1.000
_cell.length_b   1.000
_cell.length_c   1.000
_cell.angle_alpha   90.00
_cell.angle_beta   90.00
_cell.angle_gamma   90.00
#
_symmetry.space_group_name_H-M   'P 1'
#
loop_
_entity.id
_entity.type
_entity.pdbx_description
1 polymer ?
#
loop_
_entity_poly.entity_id
_entity_poly.type
_entity_poly.pdbx_seq_one_letter_code
_entity_poly.pdbx_strand_id
1 'polypeptide(L)'
;MYAHRMEPADDTHRETVTTVRLLREALLLKLAEIDAQIEACRRRVGAIEGRFGLTQDELDSALARHSLVISQAEAETWHAELERLDSLAIDRRHLLAILG
;
A
#
# COMPACT_ATOMS: atom_id res chain seq x y z
N MET A 1 -2.23 -56.91 12.17
CA MET A 1 -1.35 -55.77 11.87
C MET A 1 -2.12 -54.84 10.96
N TYR A 2 -2.85 -53.87 11.52
CA TYR A 2 -3.71 -52.98 10.73
C TYR A 2 -2.83 -51.89 10.12
N ALA A 3 -2.60 -51.97 8.81
CA ALA A 3 -2.06 -50.87 8.04
C ALA A 3 -3.15 -49.79 8.02
N HIS A 4 -2.93 -48.70 8.78
CA HIS A 4 -3.72 -47.49 8.66
C HIS A 4 -3.61 -46.99 7.23
N ARG A 5 -4.67 -47.24 6.45
CA ARG A 5 -4.89 -46.61 5.16
C ARG A 5 -5.24 -45.15 5.49
N MET A 6 -4.24 -44.26 5.51
CA MET A 6 -4.51 -42.83 5.50
C MET A 6 -5.31 -42.54 4.22
N GLU A 7 -6.52 -42.04 4.38
CA GLU A 7 -7.38 -41.71 3.25
C GLU A 7 -6.80 -40.51 2.51
N PRO A 8 -6.73 -40.52 1.17
CA PRO A 8 -6.22 -39.40 0.37
C PRO A 8 -6.98 -38.07 0.61
N ALA A 9 -8.17 -38.14 1.20
CA ALA A 9 -8.96 -36.98 1.61
C ALA A 9 -8.31 -36.20 2.78
N ASP A 10 -7.65 -36.87 3.72
CA ASP A 10 -7.02 -36.22 4.88
C ASP A 10 -5.75 -35.46 4.49
N ASP A 11 -4.94 -36.05 3.60
CA ASP A 11 -3.74 -35.40 3.06
C ASP A 11 -4.12 -34.18 2.19
N THR A 12 -5.13 -34.31 1.34
CA THR A 12 -5.63 -33.20 0.49
C THR A 12 -6.21 -32.06 1.34
N HIS A 13 -6.93 -32.38 2.41
CA HIS A 13 -7.48 -31.37 3.33
C HIS A 13 -6.36 -30.64 4.08
N ARG A 14 -5.36 -31.37 4.58
CA ARG A 14 -4.18 -30.79 5.24
C ARG A 14 -3.37 -29.89 4.32
N GLU A 15 -3.17 -30.30 3.06
CA GLU A 15 -2.51 -29.49 2.04
C GLU A 15 -3.29 -28.20 1.78
N THR A 16 -4.60 -28.31 1.57
CA THR A 16 -5.49 -27.15 1.33
C THR A 16 -5.43 -26.14 2.49
N VAL A 17 -5.52 -26.61 3.73
CA VAL A 17 -5.41 -25.75 4.93
C VAL A 17 -4.05 -25.07 4.99
N THR A 18 -2.98 -25.78 4.67
CA THR A 18 -1.62 -25.22 4.65
C THR A 18 -1.48 -24.16 3.56
N THR A 19 -1.97 -24.42 2.35
CA THR A 19 -1.97 -23.46 1.24
C THR A 19 -2.76 -22.20 1.56
N VAL A 20 -3.96 -22.34 2.13
CA VAL A 20 -4.78 -21.18 2.54
C VAL A 20 -4.07 -20.36 3.60
N ARG A 21 -3.41 -21.01 4.57
CA ARG A 21 -2.62 -20.30 5.59
C ARG A 21 -1.46 -19.52 4.98
N LEU A 22 -0.68 -20.14 4.10
CA LEU A 22 0.44 -19.48 3.43
C LEU A 22 -0.02 -18.32 2.54
N LEU A 23 -1.13 -18.49 1.82
CA LEU A 23 -1.73 -17.41 1.03
C LEU A 23 -2.15 -16.23 1.93
N ARG A 24 -2.75 -16.51 3.08
CA ARG A 24 -3.12 -15.47 4.05
C ARG A 24 -1.90 -14.75 4.61
N GLU A 25 -0.84 -15.49 4.97
CA GLU A 25 0.42 -14.90 5.45
C GLU A 25 1.08 -14.03 4.37
N ALA A 26 1.08 -14.45 3.11
CA ALA A 26 1.59 -13.67 1.99
C ALA A 26 0.78 -12.39 1.75
N LEU A 27 -0.56 -12.46 1.84
CA LEU A 27 -1.43 -11.27 1.72
C LEU A 27 -1.19 -10.27 2.85
N LEU A 28 -0.99 -10.75 4.09
CA LEU A 28 -0.65 -9.90 5.23
C LEU A 28 0.71 -9.23 5.07
N LEU A 29 1.70 -9.96 4.56
CA LEU A 29 3.02 -9.39 4.25
C LEU A 29 2.91 -8.29 3.20
N LYS A 30 2.13 -8.52 2.14
CA LYS A 30 1.90 -7.51 1.10
C LYS A 30 1.16 -6.29 1.65
N LEU A 31 0.21 -6.47 2.55
CA LEU A 31 -0.47 -5.37 3.22
C LEU A 31 0.52 -4.52 4.04
N ALA A 32 1.40 -5.16 4.82
CA ALA A 32 2.42 -4.47 5.59
C ALA A 32 3.41 -3.70 4.70
N GLU A 33 3.76 -4.27 3.55
CA GLU A 33 4.59 -3.58 2.54
C GLU A 33 3.89 -2.32 2.01
N ILE A 34 2.62 -2.42 1.63
CA ILE A 34 1.84 -1.27 1.15
C ILE A 34 1.73 -0.20 2.24
N ASP A 35 1.45 -0.58 3.49
CA ASP A 35 1.41 0.37 4.60
C ASP A 35 2.75 1.10 4.78
N ALA A 36 3.87 0.39 4.68
CA ALA A 36 5.20 1.01 4.74
C ALA A 36 5.44 1.99 3.57
N GLN A 37 4.98 1.64 2.36
CA GLN A 37 5.07 2.53 1.20
C GLN A 37 4.19 3.77 1.36
N ILE A 38 2.97 3.64 1.90
CA ILE A 38 2.08 4.77 2.19
C ILE A 38 2.77 5.73 3.16
N GLU A 39 3.32 5.23 4.26
CA GLU A 39 4.02 6.08 5.23
C GLU A 39 5.27 6.74 4.65
N ALA A 40 5.98 6.07 3.75
CA ALA A 40 7.09 6.68 3.02
C ALA A 40 6.63 7.78 2.05
N CYS A 41 5.51 7.61 1.34
CA CYS A 41 4.95 8.64 0.47
C CYS A 41 4.44 9.84 1.30
N ARG A 42 3.68 9.59 2.38
CA ARG A 42 3.19 10.64 3.31
C ARG A 42 4.31 11.50 3.86
N ARG A 43 5.44 10.90 4.27
CA ARG A 43 6.61 11.66 4.74
C ARG A 43 7.21 12.56 3.67
N ARG A 44 7.25 12.11 2.41
CA ARG A 44 7.76 12.91 1.28
C ARG A 44 6.83 14.06 0.95
N VAL A 45 5.53 13.81 0.88
CA VAL A 45 4.49 14.84 0.70
C VAL A 45 4.56 15.87 1.84
N GLY A 46 4.52 15.40 3.08
CA GLY A 46 4.59 16.26 4.27
C GLY A 46 5.89 17.05 4.40
N ALA A 47 7.02 16.56 3.86
CA ALA A 47 8.27 17.33 3.82
C ALA A 47 8.16 18.53 2.88
N ILE A 48 7.47 18.39 1.75
CA ILE A 48 7.26 19.48 0.79
C ILE A 48 6.24 20.46 1.36
N GLU A 49 5.10 19.97 1.85
CA GLU A 49 4.07 20.78 2.52
C GLU A 49 4.63 21.57 3.71
N GLY A 50 5.36 20.89 4.60
CA GLY A 50 5.99 21.49 5.76
C GLY A 50 7.06 22.54 5.41
N ARG A 51 7.75 22.39 4.28
CA ARG A 51 8.73 23.39 3.81
C ARG A 51 8.06 24.71 3.45
N PHE A 52 6.85 24.67 2.91
CA PHE A 52 6.09 25.87 2.55
C PHE A 52 5.13 26.32 3.64
N GLY A 53 4.85 25.48 4.64
CA GLY A 53 3.84 25.75 5.67
C GLY A 53 2.43 25.83 5.08
N LEU A 54 2.20 25.12 3.97
CA LEU A 54 0.94 25.12 3.23
C LEU A 54 0.33 23.72 3.26
N THR A 55 -1.00 23.68 3.27
CA THR A 55 -1.77 22.47 3.02
C THR A 55 -1.66 22.03 1.56
N GLN A 56 -2.05 20.79 1.27
CA GLN A 56 -2.08 20.25 -0.09
C GLN A 56 -2.84 21.19 -1.06
N ASP A 57 -4.05 21.60 -0.69
CA ASP A 57 -4.91 22.47 -1.51
C ASP A 57 -4.31 23.86 -1.76
N GLU A 58 -3.62 24.41 -0.76
CA GLU A 58 -2.92 25.69 -0.86
C GLU A 58 -1.69 25.59 -1.76
N LEU A 59 -0.95 24.48 -1.68
CA LEU A 59 0.17 24.18 -2.55
C LEU A 59 -0.27 24.02 -4.00
N ASP A 60 -1.35 23.27 -4.24
CA ASP A 60 -1.97 23.12 -5.57
C ASP A 60 -2.38 24.49 -6.14
N SER A 61 -3.09 25.29 -5.33
CA SER A 61 -3.53 26.63 -5.73
C SER A 61 -2.34 27.54 -6.05
N ALA A 62 -1.28 27.47 -5.26
CA ALA A 62 -0.11 28.33 -5.42
C ALA A 62 0.80 27.87 -6.58
N LEU A 63 0.84 26.58 -6.86
CA LEU A 63 1.47 26.00 -8.06
C LEU A 63 0.73 26.44 -9.33
N ALA A 64 -0.59 26.32 -9.36
CA ALA A 64 -1.42 26.74 -10.49
C ALA A 64 -1.29 28.26 -10.78
N ARG A 65 -1.04 29.06 -9.74
CA ARG A 65 -0.85 30.51 -9.85
C ARG A 65 0.60 30.92 -10.09
N HIS A 66 1.55 29.97 -10.18
CA HIS A 66 2.98 30.23 -10.23
C HIS A 66 3.47 31.18 -9.11
N SER A 67 2.85 31.12 -7.93
CA SER A 67 3.13 32.03 -6.81
C SER A 67 4.13 31.46 -5.81
N LEU A 68 4.61 30.24 -6.00
CA LEU A 68 5.65 29.61 -5.19
C LEU A 68 6.95 29.44 -5.98
N VAL A 69 8.07 29.66 -5.30
CA VAL A 69 9.40 29.30 -5.81
C VAL A 69 9.65 27.83 -5.47
N ILE A 70 9.05 26.96 -6.27
CA ILE A 70 9.29 25.51 -6.27
C ILE A 70 9.78 25.14 -7.67
N SER A 71 10.78 24.25 -7.74
CA SER A 71 11.22 23.79 -9.05
C SER A 71 10.12 22.95 -9.72
N GLN A 72 10.00 23.04 -11.03
CA GLN A 72 9.03 22.24 -11.78
C GLN A 72 9.19 20.74 -11.48
N ALA A 73 10.42 20.25 -11.45
CA ALA A 73 10.72 18.85 -11.12
C ALA A 73 10.26 18.46 -9.71
N GLU A 74 10.35 19.36 -8.75
CA GLU A 74 9.89 19.10 -7.38
C GLU A 74 8.36 19.13 -7.27
N ALA A 75 7.70 20.05 -7.97
CA ALA A 75 6.24 20.07 -8.08
C ALA A 75 5.71 18.80 -8.75
N GLU A 76 6.35 18.34 -9.84
CA GLU A 76 6.02 17.08 -10.51
C GLU A 76 6.23 15.88 -9.58
N THR A 77 7.34 15.86 -8.83
CA THR A 77 7.59 14.81 -7.84
C THR A 77 6.51 14.78 -6.76
N TRP A 78 6.12 15.94 -6.24
CA TRP A 78 5.05 16.04 -5.24
C TRP A 78 3.71 15.50 -5.75
N HIS A 79 3.28 15.92 -6.96
CA HIS A 79 2.06 15.38 -7.58
C HIS A 79 2.14 13.87 -7.79
N ALA A 80 3.29 13.36 -8.26
CA ALA A 80 3.48 11.93 -8.45
C ALA A 80 3.39 11.14 -7.14
N GLU A 81 3.85 11.70 -6.01
CA GLU A 81 3.67 11.08 -4.69
C GLU A 81 2.21 11.09 -4.23
N LEU A 82 1.43 12.13 -4.55
CA LEU A 82 -0.01 12.18 -4.28
C LEU A 82 -0.77 11.12 -5.08
N GLU A 83 -0.52 11.02 -6.40
CA GLU A 83 -1.11 9.98 -7.25
C GLU A 83 -0.73 8.57 -6.78
N ARG A 84 0.53 8.40 -6.33
CA ARG A 84 1.01 7.14 -5.76
C ARG A 84 0.30 6.82 -4.45
N LEU A 85 0.06 7.80 -3.59
CA LEU A 85 -0.70 7.61 -2.35
C LEU A 85 -2.12 7.12 -2.62
N ASP A 86 -2.80 7.72 -3.59
CA ASP A 86 -4.13 7.30 -3.99
C ASP A 86 -4.15 5.86 -4.51
N SER A 87 -3.18 5.53 -5.37
CA SER A 87 -3.02 4.17 -5.91
C SER A 87 -2.77 3.14 -4.79
N LEU A 88 -1.85 3.45 -3.86
CA LEU A 88 -1.56 2.58 -2.71
C LEU A 88 -2.76 2.45 -1.76
N ALA A 89 -3.54 3.51 -1.57
CA ALA A 89 -4.74 3.49 -0.75
C ALA A 89 -5.84 2.59 -1.36
N ILE A 90 -5.96 2.58 -2.68
CA ILE A 90 -6.85 1.66 -3.41
C ILE A 90 -6.36 0.22 -3.25
N ASP A 91 -5.07 -0.05 -3.46
CA ASP A 91 -4.51 -1.39 -3.32
C ASP A 91 -4.65 -1.93 -1.89
N ARG A 92 -4.37 -1.09 -0.89
CA ARG A 92 -4.59 -1.40 0.53
C ARG A 92 -6.03 -1.80 0.80
N ARG A 93 -6.99 -1.04 0.27
CA ARG A 93 -8.43 -1.31 0.42
C ARG A 93 -8.81 -2.64 -0.22
N HIS A 94 -8.29 -2.93 -1.41
CA HIS A 94 -8.52 -4.21 -2.08
C HIS A 94 -7.93 -5.38 -1.28
N LEU A 95 -6.70 -5.26 -0.75
CA LEU A 95 -6.11 -6.30 0.09
C LEU A 95 -6.91 -6.55 1.37
N LEU A 96 -7.36 -5.48 2.04
CA LEU A 96 -8.20 -5.61 3.23
C LEU A 96 -9.53 -6.31 2.91
N ALA A 97 -10.16 -5.98 1.77
CA ALA A 97 -11.39 -6.64 1.35
C ALA A 97 -11.21 -8.14 1.08
N ILE A 98 -10.02 -8.55 0.60
CA ILE A 98 -9.68 -9.97 0.41
C ILE A 98 -9.40 -10.66 1.76
N LEU A 99 -8.79 -9.95 2.70
CA LEU A 99 -8.39 -10.50 4.00
C LEU A 99 -9.55 -10.66 5.00
N GLY A 100 -10.62 -9.87 4.85
CA GLY A 100 -11.83 -9.93 5.69
C GLY A 100 -11.71 -9.07 6.94
#